data_AF-A0A6G0X6I1-F1
#
_entry.id   AF-A0A6G0X6I1-F1
#
_cell.length_a   1.000
_cell.length_b   1.000
_cell.length_c   1.000
_cell.angle_alpha   90.00
_cell.angle_beta   90.00
_cell.angle_gamma   90.00
#
_symmetry.space_group_name_H-M   'P 1'
#
loop_
_entity.id
_entity.type
_entity.pdbx_description
1 polymer ?
#
loop_
_entity_poly.entity_id
_entity_poly.type
_entity_poly.pdbx_seq_one_letter_code
_entity_poly.pdbx_strand_id
1 'polypeptide(L)'
;MPLGLTLGFFKHFVEIHGGRKAFQGLTTGAVCTKFLLPYTASTKLSLVEHVGRQPDGHLYAKPATWFVSHAWSYLYLDVVDALDDFFQENGLDDSVAVWFCTFCNNQHEIEDAIHSFEH
;
A
#
# COMPACT_ATOMS: atom_id res chain seq x y z
N MET A 1 -3.88 11.58 -14.03
CA MET A 1 -3.29 10.26 -13.80
C MET A 1 -3.75 9.75 -12.45
N PRO A 2 -3.94 8.44 -12.25
CA PRO A 2 -4.30 7.92 -10.93
C PRO A 2 -3.20 8.23 -9.91
N LEU A 3 -3.58 8.44 -8.65
CA LEU A 3 -2.63 8.59 -7.56
C LEU A 3 -2.05 7.23 -7.15
N GLY A 4 -0.80 7.24 -6.73
CA GLY A 4 -0.11 6.13 -6.08
C GLY A 4 0.53 6.60 -4.78
N LEU A 5 1.10 5.65 -4.05
CA LEU A 5 1.90 5.95 -2.87
C LEU A 5 3.38 5.81 -3.21
N THR A 6 4.18 6.72 -2.66
CA THR A 6 5.63 6.67 -2.81
C THR A 6 6.23 5.41 -2.19
N LEU A 7 7.35 4.90 -2.71
CA LEU A 7 8.07 3.81 -2.07
C LEU A 7 8.49 4.18 -0.63
N GLY A 8 8.83 5.45 -0.39
CA GLY A 8 9.06 5.98 0.95
C GLY A 8 7.87 5.79 1.88
N PHE A 9 6.63 5.89 1.38
CA PHE A 9 5.45 5.57 2.17
C PHE A 9 5.30 4.07 2.44
N PHE A 10 5.69 3.18 1.53
CA PHE A 10 5.63 1.73 1.77
C PHE A 10 6.53 1.36 2.96
N LYS A 11 7.75 1.91 2.97
CA LYS A 11 8.69 1.76 4.09
C LYS A 11 8.14 2.41 5.36
N HIS A 12 7.63 3.63 5.27
CA HIS A 12 7.02 4.34 6.42
C HIS A 12 5.83 3.58 7.02
N PHE A 13 4.98 2.97 6.18
CA PHE A 13 3.83 2.18 6.61
C PHE A 13 4.24 0.98 7.47
N VAL A 14 5.38 0.34 7.14
CA VAL A 14 5.97 -0.71 7.97
C VAL A 14 6.44 -0.14 9.31
N GLU A 15 7.18 0.96 9.29
CA GLU A 15 7.74 1.57 10.50
C GLU A 15 6.67 2.00 11.50
N ILE A 16 5.61 2.68 11.06
CA ILE A 16 4.54 3.13 11.96
C ILE A 16 3.69 1.99 12.53
N HIS A 17 3.80 0.77 11.98
CA HIS A 17 3.08 -0.42 12.42
C HIS A 17 3.99 -1.46 13.12
N GLY A 18 5.12 -1.02 13.68
CA GLY A 18 6.01 -1.87 14.49
C GLY A 18 7.22 -2.41 13.75
N GLY A 19 7.53 -1.85 12.57
CA GLY A 19 8.73 -2.14 11.79
C GLY A 19 8.70 -3.51 11.13
N ARG A 20 9.79 -3.85 10.45
CA ARG A 20 9.90 -5.10 9.66
C ARG A 20 9.59 -6.37 10.47
N LYS A 21 9.90 -6.39 11.76
CA LYS A 21 9.59 -7.54 12.64
C LYS A 21 8.10 -7.84 12.70
N ALA A 22 7.23 -6.83 12.73
CA ALA A 22 5.78 -7.01 12.75
C ALA A 22 5.22 -7.54 11.41
N PHE A 23 5.96 -7.32 10.32
CA PHE A 23 5.58 -7.71 8.95
C PHE A 23 6.21 -9.03 8.49
N GLN A 24 7.12 -9.60 9.28
CA GLN A 24 7.86 -10.80 8.90
C GLN A 24 6.91 -11.96 8.59
N GLY A 25 7.05 -12.53 7.38
CA GLY A 25 6.24 -13.67 6.92
C GLY A 25 4.78 -13.34 6.65
N LEU A 26 4.38 -12.06 6.66
CA LEU A 26 3.02 -11.67 6.30
C LEU A 26 2.89 -11.49 4.78
N THR A 27 1.85 -12.11 4.22
CA THR A 27 1.44 -11.86 2.85
C THR A 27 0.82 -10.47 2.73
N THR A 28 0.74 -9.92 1.52
CA THR A 28 0.08 -8.63 1.27
C THR A 28 -1.41 -8.66 1.66
N GLY A 29 -2.09 -9.81 1.53
CA GLY A 29 -3.43 -10.02 2.07
C GLY A 29 -3.50 -9.96 3.59
N ALA A 30 -2.55 -10.60 4.29
CA ALA A 30 -2.47 -10.50 5.74
C ALA A 30 -2.16 -9.06 6.21
N VAL A 31 -1.32 -8.32 5.48
CA VAL A 31 -1.05 -6.91 5.76
C VAL A 31 -2.29 -6.05 5.56
N CYS A 32 -3.06 -6.32 4.51
CA CYS A 32 -4.32 -5.62 4.24
C CYS A 32 -5.29 -5.74 5.43
N THR A 33 -5.54 -6.96 5.89
CA THR A 33 -6.49 -7.20 6.98
C THR A 33 -5.97 -6.76 8.35
N LYS A 34 -4.68 -6.97 8.65
CA LYS A 34 -4.11 -6.67 9.97
C LYS A 34 -3.77 -5.21 10.19
N PHE A 35 -3.40 -4.48 9.15
CA PHE A 35 -2.89 -3.10 9.29
C PHE A 35 -3.68 -2.11 8.44
N LEU A 36 -3.86 -2.38 7.14
CA LEU A 36 -4.48 -1.40 6.24
C LEU A 36 -5.92 -1.11 6.61
N LEU A 37 -6.77 -2.14 6.71
CA LEU A 37 -8.20 -1.97 7.02
C LEU A 37 -8.40 -1.27 8.39
N PRO A 38 -7.71 -1.65 9.48
CA PRO A 38 -7.75 -0.90 10.73
C PRO A 38 -7.28 0.55 10.58
N TYR A 39 -6.19 0.79 9.85
CA TYR A 39 -5.62 2.13 9.67
C TYR A 39 -6.58 3.08 8.92
N THR A 40 -7.33 2.57 7.94
CA THR A 40 -8.30 3.38 7.18
C THR A 40 -9.73 3.29 7.69
N ALA A 41 -10.00 2.56 8.78
CA ALA A 41 -11.34 2.26 9.26
C ALA A 41 -12.19 3.49 9.61
N SER A 42 -11.56 4.56 10.13
CA SER A 42 -12.25 5.80 10.50
C SER A 42 -12.75 6.59 9.28
N THR A 43 -12.05 6.47 8.15
CA THR A 43 -12.36 7.21 6.92
C THR A 43 -13.09 6.37 5.88
N LYS A 44 -12.94 5.03 5.93
CA LYS A 44 -13.48 4.08 4.94
C LYS A 44 -13.03 4.36 3.50
N LEU A 45 -11.83 4.92 3.33
CA LEU A 45 -11.22 5.24 2.05
C LEU A 45 -10.19 4.18 1.65
N SER A 46 -9.76 4.23 0.38
CA SER A 46 -8.49 3.64 -0.02
C SER A 46 -7.33 4.22 0.79
N LEU A 47 -6.23 3.48 0.91
CA LEU A 47 -5.07 3.95 1.67
C LEU A 47 -4.45 5.20 1.03
N VAL A 48 -4.40 5.26 -0.30
CA VAL A 48 -3.86 6.42 -1.01
C VAL A 48 -4.66 7.70 -0.73
N GLU A 49 -5.99 7.61 -0.69
CA GLU A 49 -6.85 8.76 -0.36
C GLU A 49 -6.77 9.12 1.12
N HIS A 50 -6.74 8.12 2.00
CA HIS A 50 -6.57 8.33 3.44
C HIS A 50 -5.28 9.12 3.73
N VAL A 51 -4.16 8.66 3.18
CA VAL A 51 -2.84 9.30 3.34
C VAL A 51 -2.83 10.69 2.70
N GLY A 52 -3.41 10.85 1.50
CA GLY A 52 -3.49 12.14 0.80
C GLY A 52 -4.25 13.23 1.56
N ARG A 53 -5.10 12.87 2.53
CA ARG A 53 -5.84 13.83 3.39
C ARG A 53 -5.10 14.22 4.65
N GLN A 54 -3.97 13.58 4.97
CA GLN A 54 -3.16 13.96 6.12
C GLN A 54 -2.32 15.23 5.82
N PRO A 55 -1.88 15.99 6.83
CA PRO A 55 -1.13 17.24 6.64
C PRO A 55 0.06 17.12 5.67
N ASP A 56 0.83 16.04 5.78
CA ASP A 56 1.99 15.76 4.92
C ASP A 56 1.68 14.78 3.78
N GLY A 57 0.40 14.52 3.53
CA GLY A 57 -0.07 13.55 2.55
C GLY A 57 0.46 13.77 1.15
N HIS A 58 0.68 15.03 0.76
CA HIS A 58 1.22 15.41 -0.55
C HIS A 58 2.67 14.94 -0.81
N LEU A 59 3.42 14.63 0.25
CA LEU A 59 4.77 14.04 0.12
C LEU A 59 4.70 12.56 -0.26
N TYR A 60 3.62 11.88 0.14
CA TYR A 60 3.46 10.43 -0.01
C TYR A 60 2.50 10.03 -1.12
N ALA A 61 1.41 10.76 -1.32
CA ALA A 61 0.42 10.52 -2.37
C ALA A 61 0.71 11.44 -3.57
N LYS A 62 1.18 10.85 -4.66
CA LYS A 62 1.56 11.58 -5.89
C LYS A 62 0.98 10.89 -7.12
N PRO A 63 0.94 11.55 -8.30
CA PRO A 63 0.61 10.86 -9.54
C PRO A 63 1.50 9.64 -9.73
N ALA A 64 0.89 8.47 -9.91
CA ALA A 64 1.64 7.23 -10.09
C ALA A 64 2.39 7.26 -11.43
N THR A 65 3.66 6.90 -11.40
CA THR A 65 4.50 6.72 -12.60
C THR A 65 4.66 5.25 -12.98
N TRP A 66 4.32 4.34 -12.05
CA TRP A 66 4.37 2.90 -12.23
C TRP A 66 3.06 2.24 -11.80
N PHE A 67 2.74 1.13 -12.45
CA PHE A 67 1.63 0.26 -12.09
C PHE A 67 2.19 -1.09 -11.66
N VAL A 68 1.82 -1.55 -10.46
CA VAL A 68 2.26 -2.84 -9.91
C VAL A 68 1.04 -3.67 -9.54
N SER A 69 0.89 -4.77 -10.28
CA SER A 69 -0.04 -5.86 -9.95
C SER A 69 0.76 -7.02 -9.36
N HIS A 70 0.24 -7.62 -8.30
CA HIS A 70 0.90 -8.73 -7.58
C HIS A 70 -0.15 -9.69 -7.02
N ALA A 71 0.29 -10.90 -6.66
CA ALA A 71 -0.56 -11.86 -5.98
C ALA A 71 -0.68 -11.53 -4.49
N TRP A 72 -1.89 -11.62 -3.94
CA TRP A 72 -2.18 -11.40 -2.52
C TRP A 72 -1.42 -12.34 -1.56
N SER A 73 -0.90 -13.46 -2.08
CA SER A 73 -0.11 -14.45 -1.36
C SER A 73 1.38 -14.10 -1.26
N TYR A 74 1.86 -13.08 -1.98
CA TYR A 74 3.26 -12.66 -1.89
C TYR A 74 3.55 -11.99 -0.57
N LEU A 75 4.75 -12.21 -0.03
CA LEU A 75 5.19 -11.58 1.20
C LEU A 75 5.36 -10.08 0.98
N TYR A 76 4.78 -9.28 1.86
CA TYR A 76 4.78 -7.83 1.69
C TYR A 76 6.19 -7.24 1.72
N LEU A 77 7.04 -7.72 2.63
CA LEU A 77 8.43 -7.27 2.72
C LEU A 77 9.23 -7.60 1.47
N ASP A 78 9.05 -8.79 0.90
CA ASP A 78 9.72 -9.18 -0.34
C ASP A 78 9.28 -8.29 -1.52
N VAL A 79 8.01 -7.89 -1.56
CA VAL A 79 7.51 -6.93 -2.56
C VAL A 79 8.14 -5.56 -2.37
N VAL A 80 8.24 -5.06 -1.13
CA VAL A 80 8.88 -3.75 -0.85
C VAL A 80 10.35 -3.77 -1.25
N ASP A 81 11.07 -4.82 -0.87
CA ASP A 81 12.51 -4.95 -1.16
C ASP A 81 12.75 -5.07 -2.68
N ALA A 82 11.96 -5.88 -3.38
CA ALA A 82 12.07 -6.01 -4.83
C ALA A 82 11.79 -4.69 -5.58
N LEU A 83 10.85 -3.88 -5.09
CA LEU A 83 10.60 -2.54 -5.64
C LEU A 83 11.73 -1.56 -5.34
N ASP A 84 12.30 -1.62 -4.14
CA ASP A 84 13.44 -0.80 -3.73
C ASP A 84 14.66 -1.10 -4.60
N ASP A 85 15.03 -2.37 -4.72
CA ASP A 85 16.14 -2.81 -5.57
C ASP A 85 15.93 -2.37 -7.03
N PHE A 86 14.73 -2.62 -7.58
CA PHE A 86 14.41 -2.22 -8.95
C PHE A 86 14.54 -0.70 -9.18
N PHE A 87 14.01 0.13 -8.29
CA PHE A 87 14.08 1.59 -8.47
C PHE A 87 15.50 2.11 -8.28
N GLN A 88 16.26 1.58 -7.32
CA GLN A 88 17.67 1.94 -7.14
C GLN A 88 18.52 1.59 -8.37
N GLU A 89 18.32 0.41 -8.96
CA GLU A 89 19.00 0.00 -10.20
C GLU A 89 18.68 0.93 -11.38
N ASN A 90 17.51 1.57 -11.37
CA ASN A 90 17.10 2.54 -12.37
C ASN A 90 17.47 4.00 -12.02
N GLY A 91 18.25 4.22 -10.95
CA GLY A 91 18.67 5.56 -10.52
C GLY A 91 17.51 6.42 -9.97
N LEU A 92 16.45 5.77 -9.51
CA LEU A 92 15.28 6.41 -8.89
C LEU A 92 15.34 6.26 -7.37
N ASP A 93 14.69 7.17 -6.67
CA ASP A 93 14.67 7.21 -5.20
C ASP A 93 13.28 6.84 -4.62
N ASP A 94 13.19 6.90 -3.30
CA ASP A 94 11.96 6.60 -2.55
C ASP A 94 10.78 7.54 -2.86
N SER A 95 10.99 8.60 -3.66
CA SER A 95 9.94 9.55 -4.03
C SER A 95 9.06 9.06 -5.18
N VAL A 96 9.42 7.95 -5.83
CA VAL A 96 8.64 7.30 -6.90
C VAL A 96 7.31 6.80 -6.38
N ALA A 97 6.21 7.25 -7.00
CA ALA A 97 4.86 6.82 -6.67
C ALA A 97 4.39 5.64 -7.52
N VAL A 98 3.91 4.61 -6.84
CA VAL A 98 3.46 3.36 -7.42
C VAL A 98 1.97 3.21 -7.20
N TRP A 99 1.24 2.93 -8.29
CA TRP A 99 -0.11 2.41 -8.17
C TRP A 99 -0.03 0.95 -7.78
N PHE A 100 -0.44 0.64 -6.55
CA PHE A 100 -0.36 -0.69 -5.96
C PHE A 100 -1.74 -1.11 -5.50
N CYS A 101 -2.27 -2.21 -6.05
CA CYS A 101 -3.69 -2.55 -5.93
C CYS A 101 -4.21 -2.60 -4.49
N THR A 102 -3.42 -3.11 -3.53
CA THR A 102 -3.78 -3.15 -2.11
C THR A 102 -3.98 -1.75 -1.51
N PHE A 103 -3.25 -0.74 -1.99
CA PHE A 103 -3.27 0.61 -1.45
C PHE A 103 -4.20 1.57 -2.20
N CYS A 104 -4.31 1.40 -3.51
CA CYS A 104 -5.05 2.30 -4.36
C CYS A 104 -6.54 1.95 -4.48
N ASN A 105 -6.90 0.67 -4.33
CA ASN A 105 -8.31 0.29 -4.28
C ASN A 105 -8.88 0.50 -2.88
N ASN A 106 -10.17 0.85 -2.79
CA ASN A 106 -10.87 0.91 -1.51
C ASN A 106 -11.16 -0.52 -1.01
N GLN A 107 -10.36 -0.99 -0.05
CA GLN A 107 -10.47 -2.36 0.45
C GLN A 107 -11.75 -2.60 1.26
N HIS A 108 -12.35 -1.54 1.82
CA HIS A 108 -13.65 -1.66 2.52
C HIS A 108 -14.78 -2.00 1.53
N GLU A 109 -14.75 -1.43 0.32
CA GLU A 109 -15.78 -1.69 -0.71
C GLU A 109 -15.61 -3.06 -1.38
N ILE A 110 -14.37 -3.51 -1.56
CA ILE A 110 -14.06 -4.81 -2.16
C ILE A 110 -14.43 -5.96 -1.22
N GLU A 111 -14.19 -5.81 0.09
CA GLU A 111 -14.58 -6.79 1.10
C GLU A 111 -16.11 -6.97 1.13
N ASP A 112 -16.86 -5.86 1.14
CA ASP A 112 -18.32 -5.88 1.08
C ASP A 112 -18.84 -6.54 -0.21
N ALA A 113 -18.18 -6.30 -1.34
CA ALA A 113 -18.54 -6.91 -2.62
C ALA A 113 -18.36 -8.44 -2.58
N ILE A 114 -17.27 -8.95 -2.01
CA ILE A 114 -17.02 -10.40 -1.90
C ILE A 114 -18.10 -11.09 -1.04
N HIS A 115 -18.53 -10.46 0.05
CA HIS A 115 -19.61 -11.00 0.90
C HIS A 115 -20.98 -10.97 0.23
N SER A 116 -21.24 -10.01 -0.66
CA SER A 116 -22.55 -9.85 -1.32
C SER A 116 -22.89 -10.92 -2.38
N PHE A 117 -21.92 -11.75 -2.81
CA PHE A 117 -22.15 -12.83 -3.78
C PHE A 117 -22.55 -14.17 -3.13
N GLU A 118 -22.62 -14.24 -1.80
CA GLU A 118 -23.03 -15.44 -1.05
C GLU A 118 -24.54 -15.48 -0.70
N HIS A 119 -25.41 -14.79 -1.45
CA HIS A 119 -26.88 -14.80 -1.23
C HIS A 119 -27.65 -15.23 -2.49
#